data_AF-A0A7Y5A3Q4-F1
#
_entry.id   AF-A0A7Y5A3Q4-F1
#
_cell.length_a   1.000
_cell.length_b   1.000
_cell.length_c   1.000
_cell.angle_alpha   90.00
_cell.angle_beta   90.00
_cell.angle_gamma   90.00
#
_symmetry.space_group_name_H-M   'P 1'
#
loop_
_entity.id
_entity.type
_entity.pdbx_description
1 polymer ?
#
loop_
_entity_poly.entity_id
_entity_poly.type
_entity_poly.pdbx_seq_one_letter_code
_entity_poly.pdbx_strand_id
1 'polypeptide(L)'
;MNNFNPVVISSLHGFKSHGKWQTNLTDFISTKHLIGNSFDYGYQFSSCLIPGFKKRLIKKFYKKYKALTKNKDYKIDNNNPLCRPSIIAHSLGSYILCNAMLKYHDIKFDKIILCGSIVDEHFDWDLLFKRNQVFFVRNEYSPIDKVVRWGWILSRSNSGQSGWKGFKFSSSTFEQEKFDYFDHGSFFEGNHIEEFWLPFLLKAPPTFQIIKGKEFETTTEFTQYFDQTEKIDDASFGNDIFWEEFSIPDGLAESWIETNPDIYSFLLSDTQSKDVIGYINAMPLKDKVFELLLSGKLHDSDIKPEDIISYEDNVTNINLYIMSVALNPNFHSMHLGLKDVGFEKLYYSLLEKLSYYYTNKGIKVVKIAAVGWTDKGVRLCEFLGMKNTGIAEVKTNKPIFLLDLSNISPTDYIHKSIRNLMKLYKS
;
A
#
# COMPACT_ATOMS: atom_id res chain seq x y z
N MET A 1 -13.64 -11.24 21.45
CA MET A 1 -12.63 -10.75 20.48
C MET A 1 -11.39 -10.42 21.28
N ASN A 2 -10.23 -11.03 21.00
CA ASN A 2 -8.99 -10.67 21.67
C ASN A 2 -8.67 -9.21 21.28
N ASN A 3 -8.64 -8.30 22.26
CA ASN A 3 -8.22 -6.92 22.01
C ASN A 3 -6.76 -6.92 21.58
N PHE A 4 -6.47 -6.42 20.39
CA PHE A 4 -5.11 -6.22 19.93
C PHE A 4 -4.43 -5.17 20.81
N ASN A 5 -3.25 -5.50 21.32
CA ASN A 5 -2.39 -4.58 22.06
C ASN A 5 -1.09 -4.37 21.28
N PRO A 6 -0.71 -3.12 20.96
CA PRO A 6 0.56 -2.84 20.31
C PRO A 6 1.72 -3.24 21.23
N VAL A 7 2.74 -3.88 20.66
CA VAL A 7 3.90 -4.36 21.44
C VAL A 7 4.69 -3.22 22.08
N VAL A 8 4.82 -2.10 21.37
CA VAL A 8 5.48 -0.87 21.84
C VAL A 8 4.89 0.33 21.11
N ILE A 9 4.61 1.40 21.84
CA ILE A 9 4.26 2.71 21.28
C ILE A 9 5.44 3.65 21.49
N SER A 10 6.09 4.04 20.41
CA SER A 10 7.20 4.97 20.43
C SER A 10 6.76 6.42 20.21
N SER A 11 7.49 7.38 20.73
CA SER A 11 7.28 8.80 20.47
C SER A 11 8.54 9.46 19.89
N LEU A 12 8.38 10.45 19.02
CA LEU A 12 9.47 11.21 18.43
C LEU A 12 9.12 12.70 18.39
N HIS A 13 9.87 13.49 19.17
CA HIS A 13 9.58 14.91 19.39
C HIS A 13 10.01 15.85 18.26
N GLY A 14 9.54 17.09 18.36
CA GLY A 14 9.82 18.18 17.43
C GLY A 14 11.00 19.08 17.84
N PHE A 15 11.10 20.22 17.17
CA PHE A 15 12.13 21.24 17.42
C PHE A 15 11.91 21.95 18.76
N LYS A 16 12.97 22.35 19.46
CA LYS A 16 12.94 23.06 20.76
C LYS A 16 12.14 22.39 21.89
N SER A 17 12.02 21.07 21.90
CA SER A 17 11.44 20.35 23.04
C SER A 17 12.46 19.43 23.69
N HIS A 18 12.48 19.37 25.02
CA HIS A 18 13.12 18.30 25.79
C HIS A 18 12.26 17.03 25.86
N GLY A 19 11.25 16.90 24.99
CA GLY A 19 10.37 15.73 24.99
C GLY A 19 9.47 15.59 26.22
N LYS A 20 9.17 16.67 26.97
CA LYS A 20 8.31 16.58 28.18
C LYS A 20 6.96 15.91 27.90
N TRP A 21 6.35 16.19 26.75
CA TRP A 21 5.12 15.53 26.32
C TRP A 21 5.30 14.02 26.08
N GLN A 22 6.50 13.57 25.71
CA GLN A 22 6.80 12.15 25.53
C GLN A 22 6.79 11.43 26.88
N THR A 23 7.25 12.08 27.96
CA THR A 23 7.14 11.55 29.32
C THR A 23 5.66 11.40 29.71
N ASN A 24 4.88 12.47 29.56
CA ASN A 24 3.44 12.43 29.85
C ASN A 24 2.70 11.34 29.05
N LEU A 25 3.04 11.18 27.77
CA LEU A 25 2.50 10.14 26.91
C LEU A 25 2.88 8.74 27.42
N THR A 26 4.15 8.51 27.74
CA THR A 26 4.62 7.22 28.28
C THR A 26 3.93 6.90 29.60
N ASP A 27 3.77 7.88 30.49
CA ASP A 27 3.05 7.71 31.75
C ASP A 27 1.59 7.34 31.51
N PHE A 28 0.90 8.08 30.62
CA PHE A 28 -0.49 7.80 30.23
C PHE A 28 -0.65 6.40 29.64
N ILE A 29 0.19 6.02 28.69
CA ILE A 29 0.18 4.69 28.05
C ILE A 29 0.42 3.58 29.09
N SER A 30 1.31 3.82 30.05
CA SER A 30 1.58 2.87 31.14
C SER A 30 0.36 2.64 32.04
N THR A 31 -0.47 3.67 32.27
CA THR A 31 -1.76 3.51 33.00
C THR A 31 -2.74 2.58 32.28
N LYS A 32 -2.59 2.39 30.97
CA LYS A 32 -3.37 1.46 30.15
C LYS A 32 -2.69 0.09 29.99
N HIS A 33 -1.66 -0.20 30.77
CA HIS A 33 -0.85 -1.43 30.70
C HIS A 33 -0.17 -1.66 29.34
N LEU A 34 0.11 -0.58 28.61
CA LEU A 34 0.82 -0.60 27.34
C LEU A 34 2.27 -0.14 27.53
N ILE A 35 3.15 -0.49 26.59
CA ILE A 35 4.57 -0.17 26.67
C ILE A 35 4.88 1.11 25.88
N GLY A 36 5.28 2.16 26.59
CA GLY A 36 5.75 3.41 25.99
C GLY A 36 7.27 3.45 25.81
N ASN A 37 7.75 4.03 24.71
CA ASN A 37 9.16 4.28 24.45
C ASN A 37 9.37 5.68 23.86
N SER A 38 10.46 6.37 24.24
CA SER A 38 10.72 7.74 23.78
C SER A 38 12.02 7.82 22.99
N PHE A 39 11.93 8.26 21.73
CA PHE A 39 13.10 8.59 20.92
C PHE A 39 13.51 10.05 21.13
N ASP A 40 14.43 10.26 22.06
CA ASP A 40 15.04 11.58 22.28
C ASP A 40 16.30 11.77 21.42
N TYR A 41 16.41 12.86 20.67
CA TYR A 41 17.63 13.21 19.92
C TYR A 41 18.36 14.45 20.46
N GLY A 42 17.97 14.91 21.64
CA GLY A 42 18.44 16.08 22.36
C GLY A 42 17.76 17.36 21.89
N TYR A 43 17.88 18.42 22.70
CA TYR A 43 17.35 19.74 22.39
C TYR A 43 17.96 20.34 21.11
N GLN A 44 17.12 20.86 20.20
CA GLN A 44 17.55 21.47 18.95
C GLN A 44 16.94 22.88 18.82
N PHE A 45 17.77 23.92 18.74
CA PHE A 45 17.32 25.33 18.72
C PHE A 45 17.77 26.15 17.51
N SER A 46 18.99 25.90 16.99
CA SER A 46 19.57 26.63 15.85
C SER A 46 20.24 25.72 14.81
N SER A 47 20.22 24.41 15.05
CA SER A 47 21.02 23.44 14.30
C SER A 47 20.47 23.07 12.91
N CYS A 48 19.23 23.48 12.58
CA CYS A 48 18.61 23.23 11.28
C CYS A 48 19.30 23.97 10.12
N LEU A 49 20.09 25.01 10.43
CA LEU A 49 20.88 25.77 9.46
C LEU A 49 22.22 25.08 9.11
N ILE A 50 22.61 24.02 9.82
CA ILE A 50 23.87 23.31 9.61
C ILE A 50 23.71 22.28 8.48
N PRO A 51 24.53 22.33 7.41
CA PRO A 51 24.53 21.31 6.36
C PRO A 51 24.71 19.90 6.94
N GLY A 52 23.89 18.94 6.49
CA GLY A 52 23.98 17.55 6.94
C GLY A 52 23.36 17.27 8.33
N PHE A 53 22.87 18.27 9.06
CA PHE A 53 22.21 18.08 10.35
C PHE A 53 21.02 17.11 10.28
N LYS A 54 20.11 17.30 9.32
CA LYS A 54 18.95 16.42 9.08
C LYS A 54 19.40 14.97 8.81
N LYS A 55 20.45 14.78 8.00
CA LYS A 55 21.03 13.45 7.71
C LYS A 55 21.56 12.78 8.99
N ARG A 56 22.19 13.55 9.89
CA ARG A 56 22.67 13.05 11.19
C ARG A 56 21.51 12.64 12.11
N LEU A 57 20.44 13.42 12.17
CA LEU A 57 19.25 13.06 12.95
C LEU A 57 18.58 11.79 12.43
N ILE A 58 18.42 11.66 11.11
CA ILE A 58 17.92 10.44 10.44
C ILE A 58 18.79 9.23 10.81
N LYS A 59 20.14 9.36 10.76
CA LYS A 59 21.06 8.28 11.14
C LYS A 59 20.96 7.93 12.63
N LYS A 60 20.80 8.93 13.51
CA LYS A 60 20.60 8.72 14.95
C LYS A 60 19.30 7.98 15.24
N PHE A 61 18.21 8.41 14.61
CA PHE A 61 16.91 7.74 14.71
C PHE A 61 17.02 6.28 14.26
N TYR A 62 17.63 6.01 13.10
CA TYR A 62 17.83 4.65 12.62
C TYR A 62 18.61 3.77 13.62
N LYS A 63 19.69 4.28 14.21
CA LYS A 63 20.42 3.54 15.26
C LYS A 63 19.54 3.22 16.47
N LYS A 64 18.72 4.17 16.94
CA LYS A 64 17.78 3.95 18.05
C LYS A 64 16.69 2.95 17.68
N TYR A 65 16.16 3.02 16.47
CA TYR A 65 15.20 2.06 15.95
C TYR A 65 15.79 0.64 15.94
N LYS A 66 17.02 0.44 15.44
CA LYS A 66 17.69 -0.88 15.47
C LYS A 66 17.94 -1.39 16.89
N ALA A 67 18.20 -0.50 17.84
CA ALA A 67 18.31 -0.89 19.25
C ALA A 67 16.95 -1.33 19.81
N LEU A 68 15.88 -0.59 19.48
CA LEU A 68 14.51 -0.94 19.85
C LEU A 68 14.11 -2.32 19.34
N THR A 69 14.29 -2.59 18.05
CA THR A 69 13.91 -3.88 17.43
C THR A 69 14.75 -5.06 17.91
N LYS A 70 15.91 -4.81 18.52
CA LYS A 70 16.77 -5.85 19.11
C LYS A 70 16.50 -6.07 20.59
N ASN A 71 15.70 -5.21 21.23
CA ASN A 71 15.37 -5.39 22.63
C ASN A 71 14.42 -6.59 22.78
N LYS A 72 14.89 -7.63 23.48
CA LYS A 72 14.14 -8.87 23.70
C LYS A 72 12.89 -8.66 24.55
N ASP A 73 12.87 -7.64 25.40
CA ASP A 73 11.74 -7.33 26.28
C ASP A 73 10.51 -6.89 25.50
N TYR A 74 10.72 -6.30 24.32
CA TYR A 74 9.65 -5.74 23.49
C TYR A 74 9.06 -6.74 22.50
N LYS A 75 9.64 -7.92 22.34
CA LYS A 75 9.17 -8.98 21.42
C LYS A 75 8.83 -8.46 20.01
N ILE A 76 9.59 -7.47 19.53
CA ILE A 76 9.35 -6.87 18.22
C ILE A 76 9.80 -7.83 17.12
N ASP A 77 8.92 -8.07 16.16
CA ASP A 77 9.24 -8.73 14.91
C ASP A 77 8.70 -7.89 13.74
N ASN A 78 9.63 -7.38 12.92
CA ASN A 78 9.28 -6.55 11.78
C ASN A 78 8.56 -7.33 10.66
N ASN A 79 8.68 -8.66 10.63
CA ASN A 79 8.02 -9.49 9.63
C ASN A 79 6.60 -9.89 10.05
N ASN A 80 6.32 -9.91 11.36
CA ASN A 80 4.98 -10.17 11.88
C ASN A 80 4.20 -8.86 12.10
N PRO A 81 3.09 -8.62 11.38
CA PRO A 81 2.26 -7.41 11.54
C PRO A 81 1.82 -7.13 12.97
N LEU A 82 1.51 -8.18 13.75
CA LEU A 82 1.04 -8.08 15.12
C LEU A 82 2.15 -7.72 16.12
N CYS A 83 3.41 -7.83 15.70
CA CYS A 83 4.58 -7.59 16.56
C CYS A 83 5.43 -6.39 16.10
N ARG A 84 4.88 -5.52 15.24
CA ARG A 84 5.55 -4.26 14.87
C ARG A 84 5.28 -3.17 15.91
N PRO A 85 6.26 -2.30 16.19
CA PRO A 85 6.02 -1.15 17.04
C PRO A 85 5.11 -0.14 16.33
N SER A 86 4.45 0.72 17.10
CA SER A 86 3.77 1.93 16.62
C SER A 86 4.58 3.18 16.97
N ILE A 87 4.36 4.30 16.27
CA ILE A 87 5.07 5.55 16.55
C ILE A 87 4.19 6.79 16.40
N ILE A 88 4.35 7.75 17.32
CA ILE A 88 3.78 9.09 17.26
C ILE A 88 4.93 10.07 16.99
N ALA A 89 4.84 10.84 15.90
CA ALA A 89 5.88 11.77 15.49
C ALA A 89 5.35 13.19 15.32
N HIS A 90 5.95 14.13 16.04
CA HIS A 90 5.54 15.53 16.07
C HIS A 90 6.51 16.43 15.31
N SER A 91 6.00 17.33 14.46
CA SER A 91 6.78 18.42 13.87
C SER A 91 8.09 17.92 13.21
N LEU A 92 9.27 18.39 13.61
CA LEU A 92 10.57 17.89 13.09
C LEU A 92 10.72 16.36 13.21
N GLY A 93 10.10 15.72 14.20
CA GLY A 93 10.04 14.28 14.34
C GLY A 93 9.40 13.59 13.14
N SER A 94 8.31 14.14 12.58
CA SER A 94 7.64 13.56 11.40
C SER A 94 8.56 13.56 10.19
N TYR A 95 9.30 14.66 9.98
CA TYR A 95 10.32 14.73 8.93
C TYR A 95 11.40 13.65 9.10
N ILE A 96 11.95 13.50 10.31
CA ILE A 96 13.00 12.51 10.60
C ILE A 96 12.50 11.09 10.32
N LEU A 97 11.30 10.76 10.83
CA LEU A 97 10.68 9.45 10.65
C LEU A 97 10.47 9.14 9.17
N CYS A 98 9.72 9.98 8.46
CA CYS A 98 9.35 9.74 7.06
C CYS A 98 10.58 9.64 6.15
N ASN A 99 11.57 10.53 6.32
CA ASN A 99 12.81 10.47 5.53
C ASN A 99 13.71 9.28 5.92
N ALA A 100 13.68 8.83 7.18
CA ALA A 100 14.38 7.61 7.57
C ALA A 100 13.75 6.38 6.91
N MET A 101 12.42 6.29 6.87
CA MET A 101 11.71 5.17 6.23
C MET A 101 11.94 5.12 4.72
N LEU A 102 11.96 6.26 4.02
CA LEU A 102 12.32 6.31 2.60
C LEU A 102 13.73 5.76 2.36
N LYS A 103 14.67 6.07 3.26
CA LYS A 103 16.09 5.71 3.14
C LYS A 103 16.40 4.27 3.58
N TYR A 104 15.72 3.76 4.61
CA TYR A 104 16.01 2.48 5.24
C TYR A 104 14.77 1.59 5.18
N HIS A 105 14.80 0.58 4.29
CA HIS A 105 13.63 -0.25 3.98
C HIS A 105 13.25 -1.22 5.12
N ASP A 106 14.18 -1.47 6.05
CA ASP A 106 13.97 -2.33 7.21
C ASP A 106 13.26 -1.63 8.38
N ILE A 107 13.05 -0.30 8.29
CA ILE A 107 12.20 0.42 9.23
C ILE A 107 10.74 0.11 8.91
N LYS A 108 10.09 -0.61 9.82
CA LYS A 108 8.68 -0.98 9.74
C LYS A 108 7.95 -0.60 11.03
N PHE A 109 6.74 -0.07 10.87
CA PHE A 109 5.81 0.22 11.95
C PHE A 109 4.47 -0.44 11.66
N ASP A 110 3.70 -0.72 12.70
CA ASP A 110 2.29 -1.03 12.59
C ASP A 110 1.52 0.26 12.28
N LYS A 111 1.58 1.22 13.22
CA LYS A 111 0.88 2.49 13.12
C LYS A 111 1.82 3.68 13.20
N ILE A 112 1.51 4.71 12.43
CA ILE A 112 2.15 6.02 12.50
C ILE A 112 1.08 7.07 12.76
N ILE A 113 1.24 7.85 13.84
CA ILE A 113 0.47 9.07 14.07
C ILE A 113 1.40 10.26 13.81
N LEU A 114 0.98 11.17 12.95
CA LEU A 114 1.67 12.43 12.68
C LEU A 114 0.82 13.58 13.21
N CYS A 115 1.43 14.45 14.01
CA CYS A 115 0.80 15.69 14.48
C CYS A 115 1.72 16.89 14.20
N GLY A 116 1.14 18.02 13.81
CA GLY A 116 1.92 19.22 13.44
C GLY A 116 2.98 18.95 12.37
N SER A 117 2.71 18.01 11.45
CA SER A 117 3.71 17.45 10.54
C SER A 117 4.32 18.49 9.59
N ILE A 118 5.64 18.42 9.36
CA ILE A 118 6.34 19.27 8.38
C ILE A 118 6.80 18.47 7.15
N VAL A 119 6.17 17.33 6.88
CA VAL A 119 6.47 16.50 5.71
C VAL A 119 5.81 17.11 4.47
N ASP A 120 6.40 16.89 3.29
CA ASP A 120 5.83 17.31 2.01
C ASP A 120 4.39 16.78 1.82
N GLU A 121 3.46 17.62 1.35
CA GLU A 121 2.07 17.22 1.13
C GLU A 121 1.96 16.09 0.06
N HIS A 122 2.94 15.98 -0.84
CA HIS A 122 3.01 14.97 -1.90
C HIS A 122 3.92 13.79 -1.56
N PHE A 123 4.32 13.65 -0.29
CA PHE A 123 5.18 12.55 0.18
C PHE A 123 4.74 11.20 -0.37
N ASP A 124 5.73 10.36 -0.70
CA ASP A 124 5.53 9.10 -1.41
C ASP A 124 5.08 7.98 -0.46
N TRP A 125 3.88 8.15 0.11
CA TRP A 125 3.25 7.14 0.96
C TRP A 125 3.04 5.83 0.22
N ASP A 126 2.71 5.87 -1.07
CA ASP A 126 2.60 4.70 -1.95
C ASP A 126 3.83 3.80 -1.85
N LEU A 127 5.04 4.39 -1.85
CA LEU A 127 6.28 3.64 -1.72
C LEU A 127 6.40 2.93 -0.37
N LEU A 128 6.01 3.57 0.73
CA LEU A 128 6.08 2.97 2.07
C LEU A 128 5.07 1.83 2.24
N PHE A 129 3.85 1.99 1.73
CA PHE A 129 2.84 0.93 1.72
C PHE A 129 3.27 -0.25 0.85
N LYS A 130 3.77 0.04 -0.37
CA LYS A 130 4.33 -0.96 -1.28
C LYS A 130 5.45 -1.78 -0.65
N ARG A 131 6.33 -1.16 0.14
CA ARG A 131 7.42 -1.84 0.86
C ARG A 131 6.97 -2.52 2.15
N ASN A 132 5.68 -2.51 2.46
CA ASN A 132 5.13 -3.03 3.72
C ASN A 132 5.85 -2.44 4.95
N GLN A 133 6.13 -1.13 4.91
CA GLN A 133 6.81 -0.41 5.99
C GLN A 133 5.85 0.20 7.03
N VAL A 134 4.56 0.35 6.70
CA VAL A 134 3.53 0.83 7.61
C VAL A 134 2.18 0.24 7.24
N PHE A 135 1.33 -0.06 8.23
CA PHE A 135 -0.05 -0.50 7.98
C PHE A 135 -1.04 0.62 8.05
N PHE A 136 -1.07 1.40 9.13
CA PHE A 136 -1.99 2.53 9.24
C PHE A 136 -1.23 3.81 9.53
N VAL A 137 -1.65 4.88 8.86
CA VAL A 137 -1.14 6.22 9.11
C VAL A 137 -2.31 7.12 9.45
N ARG A 138 -2.16 7.90 10.51
CA ARG A 138 -3.07 8.99 10.87
C ARG A 138 -2.30 10.30 10.85
N ASN A 139 -2.80 11.28 10.12
CA ASN A 139 -2.28 12.65 10.15
C ASN A 139 -3.31 13.58 10.77
N GLU A 140 -2.94 14.23 11.87
CA GLU A 140 -3.74 15.27 12.50
C GLU A 140 -3.16 16.63 12.13
N TYR A 141 -4.00 17.47 11.53
CA TYR A 141 -3.58 18.77 11.00
C TYR A 141 -4.51 19.89 11.48
N SER A 142 -3.95 21.08 11.66
CA SER A 142 -4.70 22.27 12.10
C SER A 142 -4.38 23.49 11.24
N PRO A 143 -5.39 24.20 10.70
CA PRO A 143 -5.19 25.45 9.98
C PRO A 143 -4.67 26.60 10.87
N ILE A 144 -4.86 26.52 12.19
CA ILE A 144 -4.48 27.56 13.16
C ILE A 144 -3.00 27.48 13.54
N ASP A 145 -2.34 26.34 13.29
CA ASP A 145 -0.93 26.13 13.58
C ASP A 145 -0.01 26.99 12.69
N LYS A 146 0.23 28.23 13.16
CA LYS A 146 1.11 29.19 12.49
C LYS A 146 2.58 28.75 12.51
N VAL A 147 2.98 27.80 13.36
CA VAL A 147 4.38 27.31 13.42
C VAL A 147 4.68 26.43 12.21
N VAL A 148 3.74 25.57 11.79
CA VAL A 148 3.86 24.78 10.55
C VAL A 148 3.84 25.69 9.31
N ARG A 149 3.07 26.78 9.33
CA ARG A 149 3.08 27.81 8.27
C ARG A 149 4.47 28.42 8.03
N TRP A 150 5.29 28.56 9.09
CA TRP A 150 6.68 29.03 9.01
C TRP A 150 7.72 27.88 8.99
N GLY A 151 7.28 26.62 9.00
CA GLY A 151 8.14 25.44 8.97
C GLY A 151 9.05 25.36 7.76
N TRP A 152 8.64 25.93 6.61
CA TRP A 152 9.54 26.04 5.45
C TRP A 152 10.74 26.95 5.74
N ILE A 153 10.57 28.00 6.56
CA ILE A 153 11.59 29.04 6.77
C ILE A 153 12.71 28.49 7.65
N LEU A 154 12.34 27.69 8.65
CA LEU A 154 13.28 27.06 9.56
C LEU A 154 13.99 25.86 8.94
N SER A 155 13.43 25.24 7.90
CA SER A 155 13.93 23.98 7.38
C SER A 155 14.82 24.12 6.14
N ARG A 156 14.79 25.27 5.43
CA ARG A 156 15.47 25.55 4.14
C ARG A 156 15.58 24.30 3.25
N SER A 157 14.58 24.19 2.37
CA SER A 157 14.33 23.15 1.37
C SER A 157 14.02 21.73 1.91
N ASN A 158 12.97 21.14 1.32
CA ASN A 158 12.39 19.80 1.53
C ASN A 158 11.46 19.58 2.75
N SER A 159 10.98 20.60 3.47
CA SER A 159 9.83 20.45 4.38
C SER A 159 8.53 20.88 3.72
N GLY A 160 7.42 20.24 4.07
CA GLY A 160 6.08 20.65 3.64
C GLY A 160 5.20 21.18 4.75
N GLN A 161 3.92 21.31 4.40
CA GLN A 161 2.87 21.92 5.21
C GLN A 161 1.76 20.91 5.55
N SER A 162 2.07 19.60 5.59
CA SER A 162 1.05 18.56 5.79
C SER A 162 0.35 18.62 7.16
N GLY A 163 0.98 19.18 8.18
CA GLY A 163 0.36 19.51 9.48
C GLY A 163 -0.55 20.74 9.45
N TRP A 164 -0.56 21.49 8.35
CA TRP A 164 -1.42 22.67 8.14
C TRP A 164 -2.53 22.42 7.12
N LYS A 165 -2.22 21.73 6.02
CA LYS A 165 -3.13 21.50 4.87
C LYS A 165 -3.59 20.05 4.71
N GLY A 166 -2.99 19.12 5.45
CA GLY A 166 -3.08 17.69 5.17
C GLY A 166 -2.17 17.26 4.01
N PHE A 167 -2.09 15.95 3.78
CA PHE A 167 -1.43 15.33 2.63
C PHE A 167 -2.37 15.25 1.42
N LYS A 168 -1.79 15.34 0.22
CA LYS A 168 -2.43 15.02 -1.06
C LYS A 168 -2.30 13.52 -1.36
N PHE A 169 -2.82 12.72 -0.43
CA PHE A 169 -2.83 11.26 -0.48
C PHE A 169 -4.12 10.74 0.15
N SER A 170 -4.66 9.68 -0.41
CA SER A 170 -5.86 9.00 0.08
C SER A 170 -5.66 7.50 -0.07
N SER A 171 -5.91 6.76 1.00
CA SER A 171 -5.93 5.30 1.04
C SER A 171 -6.86 4.87 2.18
N SER A 172 -7.34 3.64 2.12
CA SER A 172 -8.07 2.97 3.21
C SER A 172 -7.36 2.97 4.55
N THR A 173 -6.03 3.00 4.49
CA THR A 173 -5.15 2.89 5.63
C THR A 173 -4.53 4.23 6.02
N PHE A 174 -4.96 5.31 5.37
CA PHE A 174 -4.44 6.66 5.59
C PHE A 174 -5.57 7.59 6.03
N GLU A 175 -5.66 7.81 7.33
CA GLU A 175 -6.64 8.70 7.96
C GLU A 175 -6.05 10.10 8.11
N GLN A 176 -6.86 11.12 7.84
CA GLN A 176 -6.48 12.51 8.12
C GLN A 176 -7.63 13.23 8.82
N GLU A 177 -7.33 13.81 9.98
CA GLU A 177 -8.33 14.51 10.79
C GLU A 177 -7.93 15.97 10.95
N LYS A 178 -8.91 16.86 10.78
CA LYS A 178 -8.71 18.31 10.88
C LYS A 178 -9.19 18.79 12.24
N PHE A 179 -8.30 19.36 13.03
CA PHE A 179 -8.64 19.97 14.32
C PHE A 179 -8.59 21.49 14.23
N ASP A 180 -9.77 22.11 14.15
CA ASP A 180 -9.91 23.55 13.91
C ASP A 180 -9.48 24.44 15.09
N TYR A 181 -9.22 23.87 16.26
CA TYR A 181 -8.93 24.61 17.50
C TYR A 181 -7.55 24.31 18.11
N PHE A 182 -6.78 23.41 17.50
CA PHE A 182 -5.52 22.96 18.07
C PHE A 182 -4.37 23.92 17.74
N ASP A 183 -3.60 24.31 18.75
CA ASP A 183 -2.28 24.90 18.55
C ASP A 183 -1.21 23.80 18.47
N HIS A 184 0.06 24.19 18.22
CA HIS A 184 1.17 23.24 18.03
C HIS A 184 1.45 22.33 19.25
N GLY A 185 0.86 22.62 20.42
CA GLY A 185 1.02 21.87 21.66
C GLY A 185 -0.25 21.16 22.15
N SER A 186 -1.44 21.53 21.66
CA SER A 186 -2.74 20.97 22.12
C SER A 186 -2.91 19.47 21.86
N PHE A 187 -2.13 18.89 20.93
CA PHE A 187 -2.22 17.47 20.58
C PHE A 187 -1.90 16.48 21.72
N PHE A 188 -1.30 16.94 22.82
CA PHE A 188 -0.74 16.07 23.86
C PHE A 188 -1.58 16.00 25.14
N GLU A 189 -2.80 16.55 25.12
CA GLU A 189 -3.72 16.45 26.25
C GLU A 189 -4.21 15.01 26.43
N GLY A 190 -4.32 14.56 27.70
CA GLY A 190 -4.69 13.17 28.01
C GLY A 190 -6.02 12.73 27.38
N ASN A 191 -7.01 13.63 27.37
CA ASN A 191 -8.31 13.37 26.74
C ASN A 191 -8.18 13.15 25.24
N HIS A 192 -7.34 13.94 24.55
CA HIS A 192 -7.10 13.76 23.12
C HIS A 192 -6.44 12.42 22.81
N ILE A 193 -5.44 12.04 23.62
CA ILE A 193 -4.77 10.74 23.50
C ILE A 193 -5.77 9.61 23.70
N GLU A 194 -6.63 9.71 24.71
CA GLU A 194 -7.65 8.70 25.03
C GLU A 194 -8.72 8.56 23.95
N GLU A 195 -9.22 9.68 23.43
CA GLU A 195 -10.34 9.71 22.49
C GLU A 195 -9.91 9.39 21.05
N PHE A 196 -8.75 9.88 20.60
CA PHE A 196 -8.36 9.80 19.18
C PHE A 196 -7.19 8.87 18.93
N TRP A 197 -6.15 8.90 19.76
CA TRP A 197 -4.94 8.11 19.49
C TRP A 197 -5.09 6.66 19.96
N LEU A 198 -5.64 6.43 21.15
CA LEU A 198 -5.73 5.11 21.73
C LEU A 198 -6.61 4.16 20.89
N PRO A 199 -7.81 4.55 20.42
CA PRO A 199 -8.62 3.67 19.56
C PRO A 199 -7.91 3.33 18.25
N PHE A 200 -7.22 4.31 17.65
CA PHE A 200 -6.42 4.08 16.45
C PHE A 200 -5.27 3.10 16.73
N LEU A 201 -4.56 3.28 17.85
CA LEU A 201 -3.43 2.42 18.26
C LEU A 201 -3.84 0.98 18.60
N LEU A 202 -5.05 0.78 19.13
CA LEU A 202 -5.59 -0.53 19.50
C LEU A 202 -6.31 -1.25 18.35
N LYS A 203 -6.50 -0.61 17.20
CA LYS A 203 -7.04 -1.26 16.00
C LYS A 203 -6.11 -2.40 15.57
N ALA A 204 -6.61 -3.62 15.45
CA ALA A 204 -5.79 -4.74 14.97
C ALA A 204 -5.25 -4.45 13.55
N PRO A 205 -3.95 -4.66 13.28
CA PRO A 205 -3.45 -4.59 11.92
C PRO A 205 -4.08 -5.69 11.06
N PRO A 206 -4.28 -5.43 9.75
CA PRO A 206 -4.65 -6.49 8.82
C PRO A 206 -3.54 -7.55 8.82
N THR A 207 -3.91 -8.80 9.14
CA THR A 207 -3.00 -9.96 9.10
C THR A 207 -2.78 -10.50 7.69
N PHE A 208 -3.43 -9.90 6.69
CA PHE A 208 -3.43 -10.40 5.34
C PHE A 208 -2.01 -10.57 4.78
N GLN A 209 -1.78 -11.70 4.12
CA GLN A 209 -0.54 -11.99 3.41
C GLN A 209 -0.78 -12.10 1.92
N ILE A 210 0.27 -11.80 1.14
CA ILE A 210 0.27 -12.08 -0.29
C ILE A 210 1.19 -13.27 -0.51
N ILE A 211 0.72 -14.24 -1.28
CA ILE A 211 1.56 -15.29 -1.88
C ILE A 211 1.47 -15.16 -3.40
N LYS A 212 2.63 -15.06 -4.06
CA LYS A 212 2.70 -14.98 -5.53
C LYS A 212 2.76 -16.38 -6.11
N GLY A 213 2.23 -16.58 -7.31
CA GLY A 213 2.17 -17.91 -7.92
C GLY A 213 3.55 -18.57 -8.09
N LYS A 214 4.61 -17.77 -8.32
CA LYS A 214 5.99 -18.27 -8.39
C LYS A 214 6.59 -18.75 -7.07
N GLU A 215 5.92 -18.50 -5.95
CA GLU A 215 6.38 -18.93 -4.63
C GLU A 215 5.93 -20.35 -4.30
N PHE A 216 5.03 -20.94 -5.10
CA PHE A 216 4.64 -22.34 -4.94
C PHE A 216 5.71 -23.27 -5.52
N GLU A 217 5.99 -24.36 -4.82
CA GLU A 217 6.98 -25.35 -5.25
C GLU A 217 6.42 -26.34 -6.28
N THR A 218 5.09 -26.55 -6.25
CA THR A 218 4.40 -27.54 -7.10
C THR A 218 3.06 -26.99 -7.61
N THR A 219 2.63 -27.46 -8.79
CA THR A 219 1.29 -27.17 -9.34
C THR A 219 0.18 -27.62 -8.38
N THR A 220 0.37 -28.78 -7.70
CA THR A 220 -0.59 -29.26 -6.69
C THR A 220 -0.77 -28.27 -5.55
N GLU A 221 0.31 -27.67 -5.05
CA GLU A 221 0.23 -26.65 -4.00
C GLU A 221 -0.52 -25.42 -4.50
N PHE A 222 -0.22 -24.94 -5.71
CA PHE A 222 -0.96 -23.83 -6.32
C PHE A 222 -2.46 -24.13 -6.43
N THR A 223 -2.84 -25.29 -6.96
CA THR A 223 -4.24 -25.66 -7.18
C THR A 223 -5.04 -25.61 -5.88
N GLN A 224 -4.45 -26.00 -4.73
CA GLN A 224 -5.13 -25.88 -3.43
C GLN A 224 -5.53 -24.44 -3.05
N TYR A 225 -4.80 -23.43 -3.52
CA TYR A 225 -5.14 -22.02 -3.32
C TYR A 225 -6.05 -21.53 -4.44
N PHE A 226 -5.83 -21.98 -5.67
CA PHE A 226 -6.65 -21.62 -6.83
C PHE A 226 -8.10 -22.12 -6.68
N ASP A 227 -8.32 -23.35 -6.23
CA ASP A 227 -9.65 -23.92 -6.01
C ASP A 227 -10.50 -23.07 -5.03
N GLN A 228 -9.86 -22.37 -4.10
CA GLN A 228 -10.57 -21.48 -3.17
C GLN A 228 -11.08 -20.20 -3.85
N THR A 229 -10.57 -19.85 -5.04
CA THR A 229 -11.01 -18.68 -5.79
C THR A 229 -12.39 -18.87 -6.41
N GLU A 230 -12.84 -20.10 -6.66
CA GLU A 230 -14.18 -20.40 -7.18
C GLU A 230 -15.27 -19.77 -6.31
N LYS A 231 -15.19 -19.94 -4.98
CA LYS A 231 -16.13 -19.34 -4.03
C LYS A 231 -16.09 -17.81 -4.04
N ILE A 232 -14.94 -17.23 -4.33
CA ILE A 232 -14.77 -15.78 -4.42
C ILE A 232 -15.41 -15.27 -5.71
N ASP A 233 -15.21 -16.01 -6.80
CA ASP A 233 -15.75 -15.70 -8.11
C ASP A 233 -17.26 -15.84 -8.14
N ASP A 234 -17.84 -16.91 -7.58
CA ASP A 234 -19.29 -17.06 -7.41
C ASP A 234 -19.89 -15.88 -6.65
N ALA A 235 -19.24 -15.45 -5.57
CA ALA A 235 -19.70 -14.31 -4.78
C ALA A 235 -19.52 -12.96 -5.49
N SER A 236 -18.59 -12.86 -6.44
CA SER A 236 -18.23 -11.62 -7.15
C SER A 236 -18.93 -11.47 -8.51
N PHE A 237 -19.16 -12.58 -9.19
CA PHE A 237 -19.59 -12.67 -10.59
C PHE A 237 -20.83 -13.56 -10.80
N GLY A 238 -21.16 -14.46 -9.87
CA GLY A 238 -22.22 -15.46 -10.04
C GLY A 238 -23.65 -14.93 -10.17
N ASN A 239 -23.89 -13.62 -9.97
CA ASN A 239 -25.17 -12.99 -10.29
C ASN A 239 -25.29 -12.55 -11.76
N ASP A 240 -24.20 -12.61 -12.53
CA ASP A 240 -24.21 -12.33 -13.96
C ASP A 240 -24.69 -13.56 -14.72
N ILE A 241 -25.75 -13.40 -15.51
CA ILE A 241 -26.38 -14.50 -16.28
C ILE A 241 -25.44 -15.14 -17.30
N PHE A 242 -24.33 -14.48 -17.64
CA PHE A 242 -23.34 -14.98 -18.57
C PHE A 242 -22.14 -15.62 -17.88
N TRP A 243 -22.01 -15.53 -16.55
CA TRP A 243 -20.80 -15.99 -15.84
C TRP A 243 -20.42 -17.45 -16.16
N GLU A 244 -21.38 -18.37 -16.11
CA GLU A 244 -21.16 -19.79 -16.43
C GLU A 244 -20.69 -20.03 -17.87
N GLU A 245 -21.09 -19.18 -18.82
CA GLU A 245 -20.67 -19.29 -20.23
C GLU A 245 -19.21 -18.87 -20.44
N PHE A 246 -18.69 -18.00 -19.56
CA PHE A 246 -17.33 -17.46 -19.62
C PHE A 246 -16.39 -18.00 -18.54
N SER A 247 -16.82 -19.05 -17.81
CA SER A 247 -15.97 -19.71 -16.82
C SER A 247 -14.74 -20.32 -17.46
N ILE A 248 -13.61 -20.26 -16.76
CA ILE A 248 -12.36 -20.86 -17.22
C ILE A 248 -12.48 -22.40 -17.16
N PRO A 249 -12.18 -23.12 -18.25
CA PRO A 249 -12.20 -24.58 -18.26
C PRO A 249 -11.22 -25.18 -17.24
N ASP A 250 -11.61 -26.30 -16.64
CA ASP A 250 -10.76 -27.10 -15.74
C ASP A 250 -9.38 -27.38 -16.37
N GLY A 251 -8.32 -27.18 -15.59
CA GLY A 251 -6.94 -27.43 -16.02
C GLY A 251 -6.32 -26.30 -16.86
N LEU A 252 -7.11 -25.33 -17.36
CA LEU A 252 -6.56 -24.26 -18.19
C LEU A 252 -5.70 -23.30 -17.36
N ALA A 253 -6.14 -22.94 -16.16
CA ALA A 253 -5.37 -22.06 -15.26
C ALA A 253 -4.03 -22.69 -14.84
N GLU A 254 -4.01 -24.00 -14.60
CA GLU A 254 -2.80 -24.77 -14.31
C GLU A 254 -1.82 -24.71 -15.49
N SER A 255 -2.33 -24.87 -16.72
CA SER A 255 -1.48 -24.79 -17.91
C SER A 255 -0.85 -23.40 -18.11
N TRP A 256 -1.52 -22.33 -17.66
CA TRP A 256 -0.97 -20.98 -17.70
C TRP A 256 0.20 -20.80 -16.73
N ILE A 257 0.07 -21.30 -15.49
CA ILE A 257 1.12 -21.14 -14.49
C ILE A 257 2.35 -22.02 -14.75
N GLU A 258 2.18 -23.13 -15.47
CA GLU A 258 3.32 -23.91 -15.98
C GLU A 258 4.18 -23.09 -16.95
N THR A 259 3.56 -22.18 -17.72
CA THR A 259 4.26 -21.27 -18.63
C THR A 259 4.83 -20.05 -17.91
N ASN A 260 4.03 -19.43 -17.05
CA ASN A 260 4.45 -18.29 -16.25
C ASN A 260 3.86 -18.38 -14.84
N PRO A 261 4.65 -18.84 -13.85
CA PRO A 261 4.11 -19.09 -12.52
C PRO A 261 3.76 -17.81 -11.76
N ASP A 262 4.26 -16.63 -12.18
CA ASP A 262 3.98 -15.35 -11.50
C ASP A 262 2.75 -14.60 -12.06
N ILE A 263 1.82 -15.30 -12.73
CA ILE A 263 0.55 -14.73 -13.21
C ILE A 263 -0.36 -14.34 -12.05
N TYR A 264 -0.55 -15.26 -11.10
CA TYR A 264 -1.46 -15.10 -9.98
C TYR A 264 -0.77 -14.50 -8.75
N SER A 265 -1.54 -13.76 -7.95
CA SER A 265 -1.18 -13.46 -6.56
C SER A 265 -2.41 -13.60 -5.69
N PHE A 266 -2.30 -14.37 -4.61
CA PHE A 266 -3.39 -14.64 -3.68
C PHE A 266 -3.23 -13.80 -2.41
N LEU A 267 -4.35 -13.29 -1.91
CA LEU A 267 -4.49 -12.63 -0.62
C LEU A 267 -5.03 -13.65 0.39
N LEU A 268 -4.25 -13.92 1.43
CA LEU A 268 -4.63 -14.83 2.51
C LEU A 268 -5.19 -14.04 3.68
N SER A 269 -6.14 -14.61 4.43
CA SER A 269 -6.73 -13.97 5.62
C SER A 269 -5.68 -13.75 6.73
N ASP A 270 -4.79 -14.71 6.89
CA ASP A 270 -3.60 -14.62 7.75
C ASP A 270 -2.54 -15.66 7.34
N THR A 271 -1.48 -15.75 8.15
CA THR A 271 -0.33 -16.61 7.90
C THR A 271 -0.55 -18.07 8.31
N GLN A 272 -1.63 -18.37 9.04
CA GLN A 272 -1.86 -19.66 9.70
C GLN A 272 -2.97 -20.47 9.02
N SER A 273 -4.07 -19.80 8.65
CA SER A 273 -5.27 -20.41 8.07
C SER A 273 -5.07 -20.88 6.63
N LYS A 274 -4.20 -20.21 5.87
CA LYS A 274 -4.07 -20.38 4.40
C LYS A 274 -5.38 -20.14 3.63
N ASP A 275 -6.37 -19.51 4.24
CA ASP A 275 -7.65 -19.20 3.60
C ASP A 275 -7.45 -18.08 2.57
N VAL A 276 -7.74 -18.37 1.30
CA VAL A 276 -7.72 -17.36 0.23
C VAL A 276 -8.97 -16.49 0.35
N ILE A 277 -8.75 -15.20 0.49
CA ILE A 277 -9.81 -14.18 0.62
C ILE A 277 -9.80 -13.16 -0.53
N GLY A 278 -8.89 -13.33 -1.48
CA GLY A 278 -8.82 -12.50 -2.66
C GLY A 278 -7.68 -12.91 -3.56
N TYR A 279 -7.69 -12.42 -4.79
CA TYR A 279 -6.62 -12.70 -5.74
C TYR A 279 -6.58 -11.67 -6.88
N ILE A 280 -5.45 -11.65 -7.58
CA ILE A 280 -5.29 -10.96 -8.86
C ILE A 280 -4.67 -11.91 -9.88
N ASN A 281 -5.26 -11.96 -11.06
CA ASN A 281 -4.71 -12.60 -12.25
C ASN A 281 -4.25 -11.50 -13.23
N ALA A 282 -2.94 -11.42 -13.46
CA ALA A 282 -2.35 -10.47 -14.42
C ALA A 282 -1.36 -11.19 -15.35
N MET A 283 -1.76 -11.37 -16.61
CA MET A 283 -1.09 -12.20 -17.61
C MET A 283 -0.29 -11.36 -18.61
N PRO A 284 1.01 -11.62 -18.82
CA PRO A 284 1.74 -11.04 -19.95
C PRO A 284 1.36 -11.82 -21.22
N LEU A 285 0.86 -11.14 -22.24
CA LEU A 285 0.37 -11.79 -23.46
C LEU A 285 1.17 -11.37 -24.69
N LYS A 286 1.24 -12.28 -25.67
CA LYS A 286 1.75 -11.97 -27.00
C LYS A 286 0.87 -10.91 -27.68
N ASP A 287 1.49 -10.02 -28.45
CA ASP A 287 0.83 -8.88 -29.12
C ASP A 287 -0.44 -9.30 -29.88
N LYS A 288 -0.36 -10.36 -30.69
CA LYS A 288 -1.50 -10.85 -31.47
C LYS A 288 -2.71 -11.18 -30.59
N VAL A 289 -2.48 -11.85 -29.46
CA VAL A 289 -3.53 -12.32 -28.54
C VAL A 289 -4.11 -11.13 -27.78
N PHE A 290 -3.24 -10.23 -27.32
CA PHE A 290 -3.63 -9.00 -26.66
C PHE A 290 -4.53 -8.12 -27.54
N GLU A 291 -4.21 -7.95 -28.82
CA GLU A 291 -5.03 -7.18 -29.76
C GLU A 291 -6.35 -7.90 -30.09
N LEU A 292 -6.38 -9.24 -30.12
CA LEU A 292 -7.61 -10.00 -30.30
C LEU A 292 -8.57 -9.80 -29.10
N LEU A 293 -8.06 -9.87 -27.87
CA LEU A 293 -8.81 -9.54 -26.65
C LEU A 293 -9.37 -8.12 -26.70
N LEU A 294 -8.53 -7.13 -27.03
CA LEU A 294 -8.97 -5.73 -27.15
C LEU A 294 -10.05 -5.50 -28.20
N SER A 295 -10.09 -6.34 -29.24
CA SER A 295 -11.10 -6.28 -30.29
C SER A 295 -12.37 -7.09 -29.99
N GLY A 296 -12.41 -7.80 -28.84
CA GLY A 296 -13.52 -8.68 -28.47
C GLY A 296 -13.63 -9.95 -29.34
N LYS A 297 -12.52 -10.39 -29.94
CA LYS A 297 -12.48 -11.56 -30.85
C LYS A 297 -11.91 -12.83 -30.20
N LEU A 298 -11.48 -12.72 -28.96
CA LEU A 298 -10.90 -13.81 -28.17
C LEU A 298 -11.39 -13.62 -26.74
N HIS A 299 -11.80 -14.70 -26.09
CA HIS A 299 -12.30 -14.70 -24.72
C HIS A 299 -11.24 -15.23 -23.75
N ASP A 300 -11.44 -14.98 -22.45
CA ASP A 300 -10.50 -15.41 -21.41
C ASP A 300 -10.27 -16.93 -21.44
N SER A 301 -11.32 -17.71 -21.71
CA SER A 301 -11.30 -19.17 -21.87
C SER A 301 -10.54 -19.67 -23.11
N ASP A 302 -10.23 -18.79 -24.06
CA ASP A 302 -9.53 -19.13 -25.30
C ASP A 302 -8.00 -18.93 -25.19
N ILE A 303 -7.52 -18.28 -24.12
CA ILE A 303 -6.10 -17.98 -23.93
C ILE A 303 -5.36 -19.29 -23.65
N LYS A 304 -4.38 -19.63 -24.48
CA LYS A 304 -3.59 -20.86 -24.33
C LYS A 304 -2.24 -20.61 -23.67
N PRO A 305 -1.57 -21.64 -23.13
CA PRO A 305 -0.20 -21.53 -22.61
C PRO A 305 0.76 -20.86 -23.59
N GLU A 306 0.70 -21.23 -24.88
CA GLU A 306 1.54 -20.66 -25.91
C GLU A 306 1.27 -19.17 -26.20
N ASP A 307 0.17 -18.59 -25.71
CA ASP A 307 -0.16 -17.18 -25.89
C ASP A 307 0.47 -16.28 -24.83
N ILE A 308 0.98 -16.87 -23.75
CA ILE A 308 1.56 -16.21 -22.59
C ILE A 308 3.05 -15.95 -22.83
N ILE A 309 3.51 -14.79 -22.38
CA ILE A 309 4.95 -14.49 -22.28
C ILE A 309 5.39 -14.78 -20.85
N SER A 310 6.44 -15.58 -20.71
CA SER A 310 7.04 -15.84 -19.40
C SER A 310 7.88 -14.64 -18.96
N TYR A 311 7.84 -14.31 -17.66
CA TYR A 311 8.78 -13.34 -17.11
C TYR A 311 10.23 -13.84 -17.08
N GLU A 312 10.46 -15.12 -17.38
CA GLU A 312 11.79 -15.71 -17.59
C GLU A 312 12.28 -15.57 -19.04
N ASP A 313 11.41 -15.20 -19.98
CA ASP A 313 11.78 -15.00 -21.37
C ASP A 313 12.69 -13.78 -21.55
N ASN A 314 13.53 -13.81 -22.58
CA ASN A 314 14.37 -12.68 -22.97
C ASN A 314 13.54 -11.62 -23.73
N VAL A 315 12.64 -10.96 -23.00
CA VAL A 315 11.76 -9.90 -23.50
C VAL A 315 12.06 -8.58 -22.80
N THR A 316 11.79 -7.47 -23.49
CA THR A 316 11.99 -6.12 -22.92
C THR A 316 10.68 -5.39 -22.69
N ASN A 317 9.69 -5.61 -23.55
CA ASN A 317 8.36 -5.01 -23.46
C ASN A 317 7.30 -6.09 -23.46
N ILE A 318 6.30 -5.94 -22.61
CA ILE A 318 5.14 -6.84 -22.52
C ILE A 318 3.84 -6.05 -22.48
N ASN A 319 2.77 -6.64 -23.02
CA ASN A 319 1.41 -6.20 -22.78
C ASN A 319 0.82 -7.02 -21.64
N LEU A 320 0.20 -6.36 -20.66
CA LEU A 320 -0.34 -6.99 -19.47
C LEU A 320 -1.87 -6.99 -19.53
N TYR A 321 -2.49 -8.16 -19.47
CA TYR A 321 -3.93 -8.31 -19.34
C TYR A 321 -4.27 -8.61 -17.88
N ILE A 322 -5.03 -7.73 -17.23
CA ILE A 322 -5.59 -7.97 -15.90
C ILE A 322 -6.93 -8.66 -16.11
N MET A 323 -6.90 -9.99 -16.10
CA MET A 323 -8.07 -10.84 -16.36
C MET A 323 -9.08 -10.72 -15.21
N SER A 324 -8.62 -10.83 -13.96
CA SER A 324 -9.50 -10.74 -12.80
C SER A 324 -8.81 -10.15 -11.57
N VAL A 325 -9.62 -9.43 -10.79
CA VAL A 325 -9.30 -8.96 -9.44
C VAL A 325 -10.54 -9.19 -8.59
N ALA A 326 -10.45 -10.06 -7.60
CA ALA A 326 -11.59 -10.41 -6.77
C ALA A 326 -11.21 -10.45 -5.28
N LEU A 327 -12.18 -10.12 -4.43
CA LEU A 327 -12.08 -10.18 -2.98
C LEU A 327 -13.33 -10.83 -2.43
N ASN A 328 -13.17 -11.69 -1.44
CA ASN A 328 -14.26 -12.30 -0.72
C ASN A 328 -15.10 -11.21 -0.03
N PRO A 329 -16.41 -11.08 -0.33
CA PRO A 329 -17.27 -10.05 0.26
C PRO A 329 -17.37 -10.11 1.79
N ASN A 330 -17.15 -11.28 2.42
CA ASN A 330 -17.20 -11.43 3.87
C ASN A 330 -15.99 -10.81 4.59
N PHE A 331 -14.89 -10.62 3.87
CA PHE A 331 -13.69 -9.95 4.37
C PHE A 331 -13.59 -8.50 3.88
N HIS A 332 -14.63 -8.05 3.17
CA HIS A 332 -14.77 -6.71 2.61
C HIS A 332 -15.68 -5.87 3.52
N SER A 333 -15.25 -4.65 3.83
CA SER A 333 -16.23 -3.64 4.26
C SER A 333 -16.92 -3.10 3.01
N MET A 334 -18.13 -3.59 2.72
CA MET A 334 -18.92 -3.27 1.51
C MET A 334 -18.98 -1.76 1.16
N HIS A 335 -18.82 -0.89 2.15
CA HIS A 335 -18.88 0.57 2.02
C HIS A 335 -17.57 1.23 1.56
N LEU A 336 -16.44 0.51 1.57
CA LEU A 336 -15.11 1.10 1.34
C LEU A 336 -14.64 1.04 -0.13
N GLY A 337 -15.23 0.18 -0.97
CA GLY A 337 -14.93 0.12 -2.41
C GLY A 337 -13.42 -0.08 -2.70
N LEU A 338 -12.83 0.81 -3.51
CA LEU A 338 -11.38 0.82 -3.83
C LEU A 338 -10.47 1.18 -2.64
N LYS A 339 -11.06 1.65 -1.54
CA LYS A 339 -10.38 1.86 -0.25
C LYS A 339 -10.54 0.61 0.64
N ASP A 340 -10.53 -0.58 0.06
CA ASP A 340 -10.43 -1.80 0.83
C ASP A 340 -8.96 -2.17 1.04
N VAL A 341 -8.62 -2.55 2.27
CA VAL A 341 -7.24 -2.89 2.67
C VAL A 341 -6.72 -4.12 1.91
N GLY A 342 -7.58 -5.10 1.66
CA GLY A 342 -7.25 -6.29 0.88
C GLY A 342 -6.98 -5.94 -0.59
N PHE A 343 -7.81 -5.07 -1.16
CA PHE A 343 -7.62 -4.61 -2.54
C PHE A 343 -6.31 -3.85 -2.69
N GLU A 344 -6.05 -2.88 -1.80
CA GLU A 344 -4.81 -2.11 -1.83
C GLU A 344 -3.58 -3.02 -1.71
N LYS A 345 -3.63 -4.07 -0.88
CA LYS A 345 -2.54 -5.05 -0.78
C LYS A 345 -2.30 -5.81 -2.09
N LEU A 346 -3.35 -6.32 -2.73
CA LEU A 346 -3.24 -7.00 -4.03
C LEU A 346 -2.67 -6.05 -5.09
N TYR A 347 -3.22 -4.84 -5.16
CA TYR A 347 -2.81 -3.82 -6.11
C TYR A 347 -1.33 -3.40 -5.95
N TYR A 348 -0.90 -3.09 -4.72
CA TYR A 348 0.49 -2.73 -4.46
C TYR A 348 1.45 -3.91 -4.66
N SER A 349 1.01 -5.15 -4.41
CA SER A 349 1.78 -6.35 -4.75
C SER A 349 2.01 -6.48 -6.25
N LEU A 350 0.99 -6.23 -7.08
CA LEU A 350 1.16 -6.20 -8.53
C LEU A 350 2.20 -5.14 -8.94
N LEU A 351 2.10 -3.92 -8.41
CA LEU A 351 3.09 -2.86 -8.73
C LEU A 351 4.50 -3.21 -8.25
N GLU A 352 4.64 -3.95 -7.15
CA GLU A 352 5.93 -4.48 -6.69
C GLU A 352 6.48 -5.51 -7.66
N LYS A 353 5.67 -6.49 -8.08
CA LYS A 353 6.01 -7.47 -9.10
C LYS A 353 6.53 -6.79 -10.37
N LEU A 354 5.78 -5.82 -10.90
CA LEU A 354 6.17 -5.10 -12.12
C LEU A 354 7.47 -4.28 -11.97
N SER A 355 7.70 -3.69 -10.79
CA SER A 355 8.98 -3.01 -10.51
C SER A 355 10.14 -3.97 -10.35
N TYR A 356 9.92 -5.13 -9.71
CA TYR A 356 10.91 -6.18 -9.55
C TYR A 356 11.42 -6.66 -10.91
N TYR A 357 10.51 -7.01 -11.83
CA TYR A 357 10.92 -7.49 -13.15
C TYR A 357 11.60 -6.43 -14.00
N TYR A 358 11.21 -5.16 -13.87
CA TYR A 358 11.96 -4.08 -14.49
C TYR A 358 13.38 -3.94 -13.93
N THR A 359 13.52 -3.83 -12.61
CA THR A 359 14.82 -3.58 -11.98
C THR A 359 15.79 -4.75 -12.17
N ASN A 360 15.29 -5.99 -12.19
CA ASN A 360 16.15 -7.18 -12.25
C ASN A 360 16.31 -7.75 -13.67
N LYS A 361 15.35 -7.51 -14.57
CA LYS A 361 15.35 -8.09 -15.93
C LYS A 361 15.12 -7.09 -17.06
N GLY A 362 14.88 -5.82 -16.76
CA GLY A 362 14.61 -4.79 -17.77
C GLY A 362 13.23 -4.90 -18.42
N ILE A 363 12.34 -5.78 -17.94
CA ILE A 363 11.01 -5.98 -18.50
C ILE A 363 10.10 -4.79 -18.14
N LYS A 364 9.52 -4.16 -19.16
CA LYS A 364 8.59 -3.04 -19.04
C LYS A 364 7.20 -3.45 -19.51
N VAL A 365 6.18 -3.07 -18.75
CA VAL A 365 4.80 -3.11 -19.25
C VAL A 365 4.57 -1.88 -20.12
N VAL A 366 4.10 -2.08 -21.35
CA VAL A 366 3.81 -0.99 -22.30
C VAL A 366 2.33 -0.73 -22.48
N LYS A 367 1.48 -1.77 -22.35
CA LYS A 367 0.02 -1.65 -22.36
C LYS A 367 -0.57 -2.48 -21.23
N ILE A 368 -1.66 -1.98 -20.63
CA ILE A 368 -2.47 -2.70 -19.65
C ILE A 368 -3.91 -2.75 -20.16
N ALA A 369 -4.49 -3.94 -20.27
CA ALA A 369 -5.89 -4.13 -20.63
C ALA A 369 -6.66 -4.86 -19.53
N ALA A 370 -7.97 -4.62 -19.45
CA ALA A 370 -8.88 -5.31 -18.55
C ALA A 370 -10.31 -5.24 -19.10
N VAL A 371 -11.16 -6.20 -18.73
CA VAL A 371 -12.60 -6.18 -19.01
C VAL A 371 -13.36 -5.76 -17.75
N GLY A 372 -14.23 -4.77 -17.87
CA GLY A 372 -15.07 -4.28 -16.78
C GLY A 372 -16.29 -5.15 -16.55
N TRP A 373 -16.11 -6.38 -16.05
CA TRP A 373 -17.21 -7.33 -15.80
C TRP A 373 -18.25 -6.84 -14.78
N THR A 374 -17.80 -6.10 -13.76
CA THR A 374 -18.65 -5.54 -12.70
C THR A 374 -18.49 -4.03 -12.61
N ASP A 375 -19.46 -3.33 -12.01
CA ASP A 375 -19.36 -1.88 -11.72
C ASP A 375 -18.14 -1.52 -10.86
N LYS A 376 -17.67 -2.45 -10.02
CA LYS A 376 -16.44 -2.27 -9.24
C LYS A 376 -15.21 -2.38 -10.14
N GLY A 377 -15.20 -3.35 -11.07
CA GLY A 377 -14.14 -3.51 -12.07
C GLY A 377 -14.04 -2.31 -13.03
N VAL A 378 -15.18 -1.76 -13.47
CA VAL A 378 -15.24 -0.52 -14.26
C VAL A 378 -14.61 0.64 -13.50
N ARG A 379 -15.05 0.87 -12.26
CA ARG A 379 -14.49 1.93 -11.41
C ARG A 379 -13.00 1.74 -11.12
N LEU A 380 -12.53 0.51 -11.00
CA LEU A 380 -11.12 0.20 -10.88
C LEU A 380 -10.35 0.64 -12.13
N CYS A 381 -10.82 0.27 -13.32
CA CYS A 381 -10.16 0.64 -14.58
C CYS A 381 -10.06 2.18 -14.72
N GLU A 382 -11.15 2.89 -14.43
CA GLU A 382 -11.19 4.35 -14.43
C GLU A 382 -10.25 4.96 -13.39
N PHE A 383 -10.22 4.39 -12.18
CA PHE A 383 -9.31 4.81 -11.10
C PHE A 383 -7.84 4.69 -11.49
N LEU A 384 -7.47 3.66 -12.25
CA LEU A 384 -6.12 3.49 -12.77
C LEU A 384 -5.77 4.46 -13.90
N GLY A 385 -6.78 5.11 -14.49
CA GLY A 385 -6.66 5.98 -15.66
C GLY A 385 -6.76 5.23 -16.99
N MET A 386 -7.31 4.01 -16.99
CA MET A 386 -7.57 3.27 -18.21
C MET A 386 -8.76 3.88 -18.97
N LYS A 387 -8.72 3.85 -20.29
CA LYS A 387 -9.75 4.39 -21.18
C LYS A 387 -10.58 3.26 -21.75
N ASN A 388 -11.90 3.44 -21.79
CA ASN A 388 -12.78 2.52 -22.50
C ASN A 388 -12.47 2.58 -24.01
N THR A 389 -12.14 1.44 -24.61
CA THR A 389 -11.79 1.32 -26.04
C THR A 389 -12.82 0.54 -26.86
N GLY A 390 -13.87 0.03 -26.23
CA GLY A 390 -14.86 -0.80 -26.90
C GLY A 390 -15.58 -1.74 -25.93
N ILE A 391 -16.11 -2.82 -26.49
CA ILE A 391 -16.92 -3.81 -25.79
C ILE A 391 -16.26 -5.18 -26.03
N ALA A 392 -16.09 -5.95 -24.95
CA ALA A 392 -15.49 -7.29 -24.98
C ALA A 392 -16.34 -8.26 -25.76
N GLU A 393 -17.65 -8.17 -25.58
CA GLU A 393 -18.58 -8.96 -26.36
C GLU A 393 -19.93 -8.27 -26.51
N VAL A 394 -20.46 -8.27 -27.74
CA VAL A 394 -21.74 -7.64 -28.06
C VAL A 394 -22.88 -8.21 -27.21
N LYS A 395 -22.83 -9.51 -26.90
CA LYS A 395 -23.83 -10.21 -26.10
C LYS A 395 -23.84 -9.74 -24.64
N THR A 396 -22.66 -9.57 -24.04
CA THR A 396 -22.52 -9.22 -22.62
C THR A 396 -22.46 -7.70 -22.39
N ASN A 397 -22.18 -6.93 -23.45
CA ASN A 397 -22.01 -5.48 -23.44
C ASN A 397 -20.99 -4.98 -22.40
N LYS A 398 -20.00 -5.81 -22.05
CA LYS A 398 -18.97 -5.46 -21.06
C LYS A 398 -17.89 -4.57 -21.68
N PRO A 399 -17.56 -3.42 -21.07
CA PRO A 399 -16.54 -2.51 -21.61
C PRO A 399 -15.13 -3.09 -21.51
N ILE A 400 -14.32 -2.89 -22.56
CA ILE A 400 -12.87 -3.12 -22.53
C ILE A 400 -12.18 -1.82 -22.19
N PHE A 401 -11.21 -1.90 -21.28
CA PHE A 401 -10.35 -0.79 -20.92
C PHE A 401 -8.91 -1.03 -21.35
N LEU A 402 -8.26 0.03 -21.80
CA LEU A 402 -6.85 0.06 -22.16
C LEU A 402 -6.14 1.25 -21.51
N LEU A 403 -4.96 1.00 -20.97
CA LEU A 403 -3.98 2.01 -20.63
C LEU A 403 -2.69 1.75 -21.40
N ASP A 404 -2.42 2.59 -22.40
CA ASP A 404 -1.17 2.58 -23.16
C ASP A 404 -0.14 3.45 -22.45
N LEU A 405 0.83 2.82 -21.78
CA LEU A 405 1.89 3.51 -21.02
C LEU A 405 2.93 4.16 -21.94
N SER A 406 2.95 3.80 -23.22
CA SER A 406 3.85 4.38 -24.22
C SER A 406 3.29 5.65 -24.85
N ASN A 407 1.96 5.84 -24.82
CA ASN A 407 1.26 6.93 -25.48
C ASN A 407 0.33 7.70 -24.52
N ILE A 408 0.93 8.40 -23.56
CA ILE A 408 0.21 9.17 -22.54
C ILE A 408 0.28 10.66 -22.86
N SER A 409 -0.88 11.29 -23.00
CA SER A 409 -0.97 12.75 -23.12
C SER A 409 -0.68 13.43 -21.78
N PRO A 410 -0.06 14.63 -21.76
CA PRO A 410 0.09 15.43 -20.54
C PRO A 410 -1.22 15.70 -19.78
N THR A 411 -2.35 15.69 -20.50
CA THR A 411 -3.69 15.91 -19.93
C THR A 411 -4.35 14.64 -19.42
N ASP A 412 -3.78 13.46 -19.70
CA ASP A 412 -4.39 12.20 -19.30
C ASP A 412 -4.32 12.02 -17.78
N TYR A 413 -5.47 11.71 -17.19
CA TYR A 413 -5.52 11.25 -15.82
C TYR A 413 -4.88 9.86 -15.74
N ILE A 414 -3.92 9.72 -14.83
CA ILE A 414 -3.26 8.45 -14.52
C ILE A 414 -2.98 8.42 -13.04
N HIS A 415 -3.32 7.31 -12.40
CA HIS A 415 -3.09 7.13 -10.99
C HIS A 415 -1.62 7.34 -10.61
N LYS A 416 -1.37 7.98 -9.45
CA LYS A 416 -0.02 8.39 -9.01
C LYS A 416 0.96 7.22 -8.96
N SER A 417 0.52 6.07 -8.46
CA SER A 417 1.34 4.86 -8.36
C SER A 417 1.77 4.31 -9.74
N ILE A 418 0.93 4.42 -10.77
CA ILE A 418 1.27 4.08 -12.15
C ILE A 418 2.28 5.09 -12.71
N ARG A 419 2.08 6.40 -12.47
CA ARG A 419 3.08 7.41 -12.85
C ARG A 419 4.44 7.15 -12.20
N ASN A 420 4.47 6.68 -10.95
CA ASN A 420 5.69 6.30 -10.27
C ASN A 420 6.37 5.08 -10.92
N LEU A 421 5.59 4.05 -11.30
CA LEU A 421 6.10 2.91 -12.06
C LEU A 421 6.71 3.36 -13.41
N MET A 422 6.04 4.27 -14.13
CA MET A 422 6.57 4.81 -15.38
C MET A 422 7.86 5.61 -15.20
N LYS A 423 7.99 6.37 -14.09
CA LYS A 423 9.24 7.07 -13.77
C LYS A 423 10.37 6.08 -13.55
N LEU A 424 10.09 4.96 -12.86
CA LEU A 424 11.04 3.87 -12.71
C LEU A 424 11.46 3.31 -14.07
N TYR A 425 10.53 3.09 -15.01
CA TYR A 425 10.87 2.60 -16.36
C TYR A 425 11.75 3.55 -17.20
N LYS A 426 11.95 4.79 -16.75
CA LYS A 426 12.81 5.80 -17.38
C LYS A 426 14.18 5.94 -16.70
N SER A 427 14.35 5.39 -15.49
CA SER A 427 15.63 5.34 -14.78
C SER A 427 16.43 4.13 -15.20
#